data_AF-A0A0Q7EJ19-F1
#
_entry.id   AF-A0A0Q7EJ19-F1
#
_cell.length_a   1.000
_cell.length_b   1.000
_cell.length_c   1.000
_cell.angle_alpha   90.00
_cell.angle_beta   90.00
_cell.angle_gamma   90.00
#
_symmetry.space_group_name_H-M   'P 1'
#
loop_
_entity.id
_entity.type
_entity.pdbx_description
1 polymer ?
#
loop_
_entity_poly.entity_id
_entity_poly.type
_entity_poly.pdbx_seq_one_letter_code
_entity_poly.pdbx_strand_id
1 'polypeptide(L)'
;MKRLETTIFIELKGASGARYRFLPASQTQPSVMAGNLVVAEHAPEGLVVLLVGVTNDLSRSQRLAREAGLGDKPLFVRLNVARRSRDQEHEDIVAQYAPPKVIDDA
;
A
#
# COMPACT_ATOMS: atom_id res chain seq x y z
N MET A 1 1.79 33.01 -0.37
CA MET A 1 0.96 32.18 0.52
C MET A 1 1.19 30.72 0.13
N LYS A 2 1.98 29.94 0.89
CA LYS A 2 2.15 28.50 0.60
C LYS A 2 0.89 27.79 1.08
N ARG A 3 0.16 27.16 0.17
CA ARG A 3 -0.94 26.24 0.52
C ARG A 3 -0.29 25.11 1.33
N LEU A 4 -0.69 24.94 2.59
CA LEU A 4 -0.35 23.76 3.36
C LEU A 4 -1.10 22.60 2.70
N GLU A 5 -0.41 21.77 1.93
CA GLU A 5 -0.99 20.53 1.42
C GLU A 5 -1.14 19.58 2.60
N THR A 6 -2.39 19.35 3.03
CA THR A 6 -2.68 18.29 4.00
C THR A 6 -2.41 16.96 3.30
N THR A 7 -1.26 16.34 3.56
CA THR A 7 -1.00 14.97 3.12
C THR A 7 -2.00 14.04 3.81
N ILE A 8 -2.92 13.48 3.04
CA ILE A 8 -3.91 12.52 3.53
C ILE A 8 -3.28 11.14 3.40
N PHE A 9 -3.16 10.40 4.49
CA PHE A 9 -2.72 9.00 4.51
C PHE A 9 -3.87 8.10 4.95
N ILE A 10 -3.83 6.84 4.53
CA ILE A 10 -4.61 5.78 5.19
C ILE A 10 -3.76 5.13 6.28
N GLU A 11 -4.40 4.67 7.35
CA GLU A 11 -3.76 3.90 8.40
C GLU A 11 -4.36 2.50 8.44
N LEU A 12 -3.53 1.48 8.22
CA LEU A 12 -3.91 0.09 8.32
C LEU A 12 -3.41 -0.47 9.64
N LYS A 13 -4.30 -1.07 10.41
CA LYS A 13 -3.92 -1.91 11.55
C LYS A 13 -3.55 -3.30 11.03
N GLY A 14 -2.41 -3.88 11.41
CA GLY A 14 -2.06 -5.27 11.12
C GLY A 14 -2.55 -6.25 12.19
N ALA A 15 -2.39 -7.55 11.96
CA ALA A 15 -2.88 -8.61 12.85
C ALA A 15 -2.15 -8.60 14.21
N SER A 16 -0.90 -8.17 14.23
CA SER A 16 -0.08 -7.91 15.41
C SER A 16 -0.58 -6.74 16.27
N GLY A 17 -1.46 -5.90 15.71
CA GLY A 17 -1.91 -4.65 16.32
C GLY A 17 -1.07 -3.42 15.94
N ALA A 18 0.02 -3.60 15.19
CA ALA A 18 0.80 -2.51 14.61
C ALA A 18 -0.04 -1.64 13.67
N ARG A 19 0.36 -0.36 13.49
CA ARG A 19 -0.31 0.60 12.61
C ARG A 19 0.65 1.09 11.53
N TYR A 20 0.21 0.99 10.28
CA TYR A 20 1.01 1.29 9.10
C TYR A 20 0.35 2.40 8.30
N ARG A 21 1.09 3.48 8.04
CA ARG A 21 0.61 4.62 7.25
C ARG A 21 1.06 4.49 5.81
N PHE A 22 0.11 4.60 4.90
CA PHE A 22 0.33 4.59 3.46
C PHE A 22 -0.12 5.91 2.85
N LEU A 23 0.66 6.40 1.89
CA LEU A 23 0.38 7.60 1.14
C LEU A 23 -0.32 7.25 -0.17
N PRO A 24 -1.29 8.05 -0.64
CA PRO A 24 -1.86 7.88 -1.97
C PRO A 24 -0.74 7.95 -3.01
N ALA A 25 -0.67 6.96 -3.90
CA ALA A 25 0.36 6.94 -4.95
C ALA A 25 0.31 8.19 -5.83
N SER A 26 -0.89 8.76 -6.05
CA SER A 26 -1.09 10.01 -6.78
C SER A 26 -0.51 11.26 -6.10
N GLN A 27 -0.23 11.19 -4.79
CA GLN A 27 0.41 12.25 -4.01
C GLN A 27 1.90 11.99 -3.76
N THR A 28 2.44 10.91 -4.34
CA THR A 28 3.85 10.55 -4.22
C THR A 28 4.54 10.61 -5.57
N GLN A 29 5.82 10.93 -5.59
CA GLN A 29 6.63 10.73 -6.79
C GLN A 29 6.95 9.25 -6.93
N PRO A 30 6.90 8.67 -8.16
CA PRO A 30 7.38 7.33 -8.40
C PRO A 30 8.79 7.15 -7.86
N SER A 31 9.02 6.10 -7.08
CA SER A 31 10.31 5.85 -6.42
C SER A 31 10.84 4.49 -6.85
N VAL A 32 12.09 4.44 -7.29
CA VAL A 32 12.79 3.16 -7.58
C VAL A 32 13.24 2.43 -6.31
N MET A 33 12.80 2.89 -5.15
CA MET A 33 13.08 2.26 -3.87
C MET A 33 12.05 1.17 -3.55
N ALA A 34 12.49 0.23 -2.73
CA ALA A 34 11.68 -0.81 -2.12
C ALA A 34 10.55 -0.25 -1.25
N GLY A 35 9.43 -0.99 -1.20
CA GLY A 35 8.35 -0.70 -0.29
C GLY A 35 7.14 -1.62 -0.42
N ASN A 36 6.09 -1.25 0.31
CA ASN A 36 4.80 -1.92 0.28
C ASN A 36 3.80 -1.09 -0.53
N LEU A 37 2.87 -1.78 -1.19
CA LEU A 37 1.75 -1.16 -1.90
C LEU A 37 0.44 -1.80 -1.45
N VAL A 38 -0.62 -1.00 -1.42
CA VAL A 38 -1.96 -1.46 -1.10
C VAL A 38 -2.97 -0.82 -2.04
N VAL A 39 -3.90 -1.61 -2.57
CA VAL A 39 -5.13 -1.07 -3.16
C VAL A 39 -6.23 -1.22 -2.11
N ALA A 40 -6.88 -0.11 -1.77
CA ALA A 40 -7.95 -0.10 -0.78
C ALA A 40 -9.02 0.94 -1.15
N GLU A 41 -10.25 0.70 -0.73
CA GLU A 41 -11.35 1.63 -0.91
C GLU A 41 -12.27 1.70 0.31
N HIS A 42 -12.96 2.82 0.47
CA HIS A 42 -13.96 2.96 1.51
C HIS A 42 -15.25 2.25 1.09
N ALA A 43 -15.73 1.37 1.95
CA ALA A 43 -17.06 0.77 1.91
C ALA A 43 -17.88 1.24 3.15
N PRO A 44 -19.21 1.03 3.18
CA PRO A 44 -20.05 1.42 4.31
C PRO A 44 -19.57 0.87 5.67
N GLU A 45 -19.07 -0.35 5.67
CA GLU A 45 -18.56 -1.08 6.85
C GLU A 45 -17.12 -0.73 7.25
N GLY A 46 -16.41 0.06 6.43
CA GLY A 46 -15.03 0.45 6.70
C GLY A 46 -14.14 0.38 5.45
N LEU A 47 -12.84 0.39 5.68
CA LEU A 47 -11.86 0.28 4.60
C LEU A 47 -11.74 -1.17 4.14
N VAL A 48 -11.93 -1.43 2.85
CA VAL A 48 -11.74 -2.74 2.23
C VAL A 48 -10.39 -2.76 1.53
N VAL A 49 -9.54 -3.73 1.90
CA VAL A 49 -8.23 -3.93 1.30
C VAL A 49 -8.34 -4.98 0.19
N LEU A 50 -8.13 -4.56 -1.06
CA LEU A 50 -8.28 -5.38 -2.26
C LEU A 50 -6.98 -6.05 -2.70
N LEU A 51 -5.85 -5.38 -2.43
CA LEU A 51 -4.52 -5.88 -2.78
C LEU A 51 -3.53 -5.47 -1.71
N VAL A 52 -2.67 -6.40 -1.32
CA VAL A 52 -1.47 -6.12 -0.54
C VAL A 52 -0.26 -6.61 -1.32
N GLY A 53 0.73 -5.75 -1.48
CA GLY A 53 1.90 -6.03 -2.29
C GLY A 53 3.19 -5.60 -1.62
N VAL A 54 4.26 -6.26 -2.03
CA VAL A 54 5.63 -5.88 -1.74
C VAL A 54 6.44 -5.82 -3.04
N THR A 55 7.32 -4.83 -3.19
CA THR A 55 8.17 -4.68 -4.38
C THR A 55 9.52 -4.07 -4.03
N ASN A 56 10.54 -4.37 -4.82
CA ASN A 56 11.84 -3.69 -4.80
C ASN A 56 11.84 -2.35 -5.56
N ASP A 57 10.76 -2.02 -6.26
CA ASP A 57 10.68 -0.83 -7.12
C ASP A 57 9.24 -0.27 -7.13
N LEU A 58 8.96 0.68 -6.22
CA LEU A 58 7.64 1.31 -6.10
C LEU A 58 7.21 2.09 -7.35
N SER A 59 8.10 2.40 -8.30
CA SER A 59 7.72 3.02 -9.58
C SER A 59 6.82 2.10 -10.40
N ARG A 60 6.83 0.78 -10.10
CA ARG A 60 6.01 -0.25 -10.74
C ARG A 60 4.63 -0.39 -10.13
N SER A 61 4.36 0.23 -8.98
CA SER A 61 3.14 0.01 -8.20
C SER A 61 1.84 0.17 -9.01
N GLN A 62 1.75 1.19 -9.86
CA GLN A 62 0.59 1.40 -10.73
C GLN A 62 0.45 0.30 -11.80
N ARG A 63 1.56 -0.21 -12.34
CA ARG A 63 1.55 -1.33 -13.29
C ARG A 63 1.10 -2.61 -12.59
N LEU A 64 1.64 -2.91 -11.42
CA LEU A 64 1.28 -4.07 -10.61
C LEU A 64 -0.22 -4.05 -10.25
N ALA A 65 -0.75 -2.89 -9.86
CA ALA A 65 -2.19 -2.73 -9.60
C ALA A 65 -3.05 -2.99 -10.86
N ARG A 66 -2.60 -2.52 -12.03
CA ARG A 66 -3.29 -2.77 -13.32
C ARG A 66 -3.26 -4.24 -13.70
N GLU A 67 -2.12 -4.90 -13.57
CA GLU A 67 -1.96 -6.34 -13.85
C GLU A 67 -2.84 -7.20 -12.93
N ALA A 68 -3.09 -6.73 -11.70
CA ALA A 68 -4.04 -7.36 -10.77
C ALA A 68 -5.53 -7.04 -11.07
N GLY A 69 -5.83 -6.25 -12.12
CA GLY A 69 -7.19 -5.84 -12.48
C GLY A 69 -7.75 -4.70 -11.62
N LEU A 70 -6.90 -3.96 -10.92
CA LEU A 70 -7.25 -2.92 -9.95
C LEU A 70 -6.70 -1.54 -10.32
N GLY A 71 -6.38 -1.32 -11.61
CA GLY A 71 -5.70 -0.12 -12.09
C GLY A 71 -6.44 1.20 -11.85
N ASP A 72 -7.77 1.14 -11.78
CA ASP A 72 -8.65 2.30 -11.59
C ASP A 72 -9.07 2.50 -10.13
N LYS A 73 -8.57 1.66 -9.22
CA LYS A 73 -8.86 1.72 -7.78
C LYS A 73 -7.80 2.55 -7.05
N PRO A 74 -8.12 3.12 -5.87
CA PRO A 74 -7.16 3.91 -5.11
C PRO A 74 -5.96 3.07 -4.66
N LEU A 75 -4.78 3.47 -5.12
CA LEU A 75 -3.50 2.86 -4.80
C LEU A 75 -2.76 3.70 -3.76
N PHE A 76 -2.21 3.03 -2.77
CA PHE A 76 -1.42 3.62 -1.70
C PHE A 76 -0.07 2.92 -1.59
N VAL A 77 0.97 3.66 -1.25
CA VAL A 77 2.34 3.17 -1.16
C VAL A 77 2.98 3.58 0.16
N ARG A 78 3.95 2.79 0.58
CA ARG A 78 4.78 3.07 1.73
C ARG A 78 6.21 2.70 1.41
N LEU A 79 7.11 3.68 1.50
CA LEU A 79 8.54 3.45 1.38
C LEU A 79 9.03 2.62 2.56
N ASN A 80 9.67 1.49 2.26
CA ASN A 80 10.24 0.60 3.27
C ASN A 80 11.44 -0.13 2.67
N VAL A 81 12.63 0.40 2.92
CA VAL A 81 13.89 -0.08 2.30
C VAL A 81 14.41 -1.35 2.98
N ALA A 82 14.14 -1.52 4.27
CA ALA A 82 14.61 -2.68 5.02
C ALA A 82 13.73 -3.90 4.72
N ARG A 83 14.26 -4.87 3.96
CA ARG A 83 13.55 -6.10 3.56
C ARG A 83 12.80 -6.76 4.72
N ARG A 84 13.47 -7.00 5.85
CA ARG A 84 12.84 -7.64 7.01
C ARG A 84 11.60 -6.90 7.51
N SER A 85 11.66 -5.57 7.59
CA SER A 85 10.52 -4.74 8.02
C SER A 85 9.40 -4.75 6.99
N ARG A 86 9.75 -4.75 5.71
CA ARG A 86 8.81 -4.75 4.59
C ARG A 86 8.05 -6.07 4.47
N ASP A 87 8.76 -7.19 4.62
CA ASP A 87 8.19 -8.54 4.56
C ASP A 87 7.29 -8.76 5.80
N GLN A 88 7.74 -8.36 6.99
CA GLN A 88 6.93 -8.44 8.22
C GLN A 88 5.64 -7.62 8.12
N GLU A 89 5.71 -6.40 7.60
CA GLU A 89 4.53 -5.55 7.40
C GLU A 89 3.57 -6.16 6.37
N HIS A 90 4.09 -6.70 5.27
CA HIS A 90 3.30 -7.38 4.26
C HIS A 90 2.51 -8.54 4.87
N GLU A 91 3.19 -9.45 5.56
CA GLU A 91 2.58 -10.62 6.22
C GLU A 91 1.51 -10.19 7.24
N ASP A 92 1.80 -9.14 8.03
CA ASP A 92 0.90 -8.67 9.08
C ASP A 92 -0.40 -8.07 8.53
N ILE A 93 -0.32 -7.36 7.41
CA ILE A 93 -1.49 -6.80 6.72
C ILE A 93 -2.26 -7.92 6.00
N VAL A 94 -1.58 -8.85 5.32
CA VAL A 94 -2.24 -9.99 4.67
C VAL A 94 -3.03 -10.82 5.70
N ALA A 95 -2.44 -11.09 6.86
CA ALA A 95 -3.09 -11.82 7.93
C ALA A 95 -4.34 -11.12 8.50
N GLN A 96 -4.34 -9.77 8.56
CA GLN A 96 -5.46 -9.00 9.10
C GLN A 96 -6.64 -8.86 8.13
N TYR A 97 -6.36 -8.65 6.84
CA TYR A 97 -7.41 -8.28 5.87
C TYR A 97 -7.78 -9.41 4.90
N ALA A 98 -6.97 -10.47 4.79
CA ALA A 98 -7.18 -11.58 3.85
C ALA A 98 -7.57 -11.08 2.43
N PRO A 99 -6.75 -10.21 1.81
CA PRO A 99 -7.12 -9.55 0.57
C PRO A 99 -7.27 -10.57 -0.58
N PRO A 100 -8.13 -10.30 -1.57
CA PRO A 100 -8.31 -11.19 -2.72
C PRO A 100 -7.09 -11.27 -3.65
N LYS A 101 -6.16 -10.31 -3.55
CA LYS A 101 -4.90 -10.29 -4.30
C LYS A 101 -3.71 -10.03 -3.37
N VAL A 102 -2.65 -10.81 -3.56
CA VAL A 102 -1.37 -10.65 -2.87
C VAL A 102 -0.26 -10.66 -3.92
N ILE A 103 0.67 -9.69 -3.85
CA ILE A 103 1.81 -9.59 -4.77
C ILE A 103 3.13 -9.64 -4.00
N ASP A 104 4.04 -10.49 -4.48
CA ASP A 104 5.45 -10.49 -4.09
C ASP A 104 6.31 -10.25 -5.34
N ASP A 105 6.80 -9.01 -5.49
CA ASP A 105 7.70 -8.53 -6.56
C ASP A 105 9.05 -8.06 -5.95
N ALA A 106 9.44 -8.70 -4.84
CA ALA A 106 10.62 -8.37 -4.05
C ALA A 106 11.78 -9.38 -4.16
#